data_AF-A0A661JGJ4-F1
#
_entry.id   AF-A0A661JGJ4-F1
#
_cell.length_a   1.000
_cell.length_b   1.000
_cell.length_c   1.000
_cell.angle_alpha   90.00
_cell.angle_beta   90.00
_cell.angle_gamma   90.00
#
_symmetry.space_group_name_H-M   'P 1'
#
loop_
_entity.id
_entity.type
_entity.pdbx_description
1 polymer ?
#
loop_
_entity_poly.entity_id
_entity_poly.type
_entity_poly.pdbx_seq_one_letter_code
_entity_poly.pdbx_strand_id
1 'polypeptide(L)' 'MLAVASGKGGTGKTLVATNMASVAGEVQLVDCDAEEPNVHLFIKPIETEGVIPVTLSLPQIDE' A
#
# COMPACT_ATOMS: atom_id res chain seq x y z
N MET A 1 3.66 10.85 9.10
CA MET A 1 3.04 9.67 8.44
C MET A 1 1.54 9.77 8.63
N LEU A 2 0.76 9.68 7.55
CA LEU A 2 -0.70 9.68 7.58
C LEU A 2 -1.18 8.34 7.02
N ALA A 3 -2.16 7.72 7.69
CA ALA A 3 -2.74 6.46 7.26
C ALA A 3 -4.22 6.66 6.90
N VAL A 4 -4.61 6.19 5.71
CA VAL A 4 -6.01 6.15 5.28
C VAL A 4 -6.50 4.70 5.45
N ALA A 5 -7.22 4.45 6.54
CA ALA A 5 -7.72 3.12 6.89
C ALA A 5 -9.25 3.05 6.85
N SER A 6 -9.81 1.84 6.67
CA SER A 6 -11.25 1.57 6.70
C SER A 6 -11.52 0.07 6.81
N GLY A 7 -12.64 -0.28 7.43
CA GLY A 7 -12.99 -1.66 7.79
C GLY A 7 -13.60 -2.54 6.69
N LYS A 8 -13.82 -2.05 5.47
CA LYS A 8 -14.35 -2.86 4.35
C LYS A 8 -13.73 -2.48 3.01
N GLY A 9 -13.58 -3.46 2.11
CA GLY A 9 -13.23 -3.24 0.70
C GLY A 9 -14.28 -2.37 -0.03
N GLY A 10 -13.84 -1.60 -1.03
CA GLY A 10 -14.73 -0.75 -1.85
C GLY A 10 -15.21 0.55 -1.21
N THR A 11 -14.68 0.93 -0.04
CA THR A 11 -15.04 2.17 0.68
C THR A 11 -14.27 3.42 0.20
N GLY A 12 -13.49 3.31 -0.87
CA GLY A 12 -12.78 4.45 -1.47
C GLY A 12 -11.45 4.83 -0.80
N LYS A 13 -10.86 3.99 0.07
CA LYS A 13 -9.57 4.26 0.74
C LYS A 13 -8.48 4.68 -0.24
N THR A 14 -8.26 3.88 -1.28
CA THR A 14 -7.25 4.14 -2.31
C THR A 14 -7.52 5.46 -3.02
N LEU A 15 -8.78 5.72 -3.37
CA LEU A 15 -9.17 6.96 -4.05
C LEU A 15 -8.84 8.19 -3.21
N VAL A 16 -9.16 8.15 -1.91
CA VAL A 16 -8.84 9.26 -1.00
C VAL A 16 -7.32 9.40 -0.85
N ALA A 17 -6.60 8.30 -0.61
CA ALA A 17 -5.15 8.31 -0.43
C ALA A 17 -4.40 8.86 -1.65
N THR A 18 -4.79 8.44 -2.87
CA THR A 18 -4.13 8.88 -4.12
C THR A 18 -4.42 10.35 -4.43
N ASN A 19 -5.65 10.82 -4.20
CA ASN A 19 -5.97 12.23 -4.36
C ASN A 19 -5.23 13.10 -3.34
N MET A 20 -5.15 12.66 -2.08
CA MET A 20 -4.36 13.34 -1.05
C MET A 20 -2.88 13.43 -1.44
N ALA A 21 -2.30 12.33 -1.95
CA ALA A 21 -0.91 12.33 -2.41
C ALA A 21 -0.70 13.28 -3.60
N SER A 22 -1.63 13.29 -4.56
CA SER A 22 -1.58 14.14 -5.76
C SER A 22 -1.55 15.64 -5.42
N VAL A 23 -2.29 16.07 -4.39
CA VAL A 23 -2.29 17.48 -3.97
C VAL A 23 -1.19 17.85 -2.99
N ALA A 24 -0.62 16.87 -2.28
CA ALA A 24 0.42 17.09 -1.28
C ALA A 24 1.82 17.37 -1.87
N GLY A 25 2.03 17.09 -3.16
CA GLY A 25 3.32 17.29 -3.83
C GLY A 25 4.28 16.12 -3.61
N GLU A 26 5.49 16.39 -3.11
CA GLU A 26 6.50 15.36 -2.86
C GLU A 26 6.15 14.52 -1.63
N VAL A 27 5.50 13.38 -1.85
CA VAL A 27 5.18 12.40 -0.81
C VAL A 27 5.54 10.98 -1.24
N GLN A 28 5.89 10.16 -0.25
CA GLN A 28 5.94 8.72 -0.44
C GLN A 28 4.56 8.12 -0.18
N LEU A 29 3.95 7.57 -1.23
CA LEU A 29 2.70 6.83 -1.12
C LEU A 29 3.00 5.34 -1.03
N VAL A 30 2.53 4.70 0.04
CA VAL A 30 2.71 3.27 0.29
C VAL A 30 1.34 2.61 0.28
N ASP A 31 1.19 1.59 -0.57
CA ASP A 31 0.00 0.74 -0.58
C ASP A 31 0.19 -0.40 0.43
N CYS A 32 -0.59 -0.38 1.51
CA CYS A 32 -0.53 -1.37 2.58
C CYS A 32 -1.50 -2.54 2.36
N ASP A 33 -2.23 -2.57 1.23
CA ASP A 33 -3.04 -3.73 0.87
C ASP A 33 -2.14 -4.82 0.29
N ALA A 34 -1.93 -5.89 1.06
CA ALA A 34 -1.07 -7.01 0.67
C ALA A 34 -1.75 -7.99 -0.30
N GLU A 35 -3.08 -8.02 -0.32
CA GLU A 35 -3.87 -8.95 -1.14
C GLU A 35 -4.13 -8.33 -2.52
N GLU A 36 -4.54 -7.06 -2.57
CA GLU A 36 -4.97 -6.39 -3.79
C GLU A 36 -4.44 -4.93 -3.88
N PRO A 37 -3.11 -4.71 -3.98
CA PRO A 37 -2.55 -3.37 -4.12
C PRO A 37 -3.01 -2.72 -5.42
N ASN A 38 -3.49 -1.48 -5.34
CA ASN A 38 -4.18 -0.79 -6.44
C ASN A 38 -3.84 0.70 -6.59
N VAL A 39 -2.93 1.25 -5.78
CA VAL A 39 -2.43 2.64 -5.93
C VAL A 39 -1.89 2.91 -7.35
N HIS A 40 -1.20 1.93 -7.93
CA HIS A 40 -0.57 2.01 -9.25
C HIS A 40 -1.56 2.27 -10.40
N LEU A 41 -2.87 2.04 -10.18
CA LEU A 41 -3.92 2.33 -11.15
C LEU A 41 -4.18 3.84 -11.29
N PHE A 42 -3.87 4.63 -10.26
CA PHE A 42 -4.14 6.07 -10.21
C PHE A 42 -2.87 6.92 -10.36
N ILE A 43 -1.74 6.43 -9.84
CA ILE A 43 -0.47 7.14 -9.84
C ILE A 43 0.58 6.24 -10.46
N LYS A 44 1.28 6.74 -11.49
CA LYS A 44 2.40 6.01 -12.08
C LYS A 44 3.53 5.92 -11.05
N PRO A 45 3.98 4.70 -10.68
CA PRO A 45 5.15 4.57 -9.83
C PRO A 45 6.38 5.14 -10.56
N ILE A 46 7.22 5.82 -9.79
CA ILE A 46 8.58 6.13 -10.22
C ILE A 46 9.34 4.79 -10.22
N GLU A 47 10.24 4.59 -11.18
CA GLU A 47 10.90 3.31 -11.45
C GLU A 47 11.26 2.52 -10.19
N THR A 48 10.94 1.23 -10.17
CA THR A 48 11.23 0.35 -9.04
C THR A 48 12.74 0.14 -8.94
N GLU A 49 13.38 0.73 -7.92
CA GLU A 49 14.83 0.64 -7.70
C GLU A 49 15.33 -0.76 -7.27
N GLY A 50 14.42 -1.69 -7.01
CA GLY A 50 14.75 -3.08 -6.72
C GLY A 50 13.63 -3.83 -6.00
N VAL A 51 13.78 -5.15 -5.91
CA VAL A 51 12.88 -6.03 -5.15
C VAL A 51 13.72 -6.71 -4.07
N ILE A 52 13.28 -6.60 -2.82
CA ILE A 52 13.93 -7.23 -1.68
C ILE A 52 13.04 -8.38 -1.19
N PRO A 53 13.56 -9.62 -1.11
CA PRO A 53 12.79 -10.73 -0.55
C PRO A 53 12.55 -10.50 0.94
N VAL A 54 11.31 -10.73 1.38
CA VAL A 54 10.89 -10.70 2.80
C VAL A 54 10.43 -12.09 3.23
N THR A 55 10.70 -12.46 4.48
CA THR A 55 10.33 -13.75 5.04
C THR A 55 9.33 -13.58 6.18
N LEU A 56 8.47 -14.58 6.37
CA LEU A 56 7.49 -14.61 7.46
C LEU A 56 7.77 -15.82 8.34
N SER A 57 7.88 -15.60 9.66
CA SER A 57 8.02 -16.70 10.62
C SER A 57 6.73 -17.51 10.64
N LEU A 58 6.84 -18.81 10.35
CA LEU A 58 5.71 -19.74 10.47
C LEU A 58 5.71 -20.38 11.86
N PRO A 59 4.53 -20.49 12.52
CA PRO A 59 4.42 -21.19 13.79
C PRO A 59 4.76 -22.67 13.59
N GLN A 60 5.55 -23.24 14.51
CA GLN A 60 5.77 -24.68 14.60
C GLN A 60 4.83 -25.28 15.63
N ILE A 61 4.18 -26.39 15.27
CA ILE A 61 3.40 -27.21 16.21
C ILE A 61 4.41 -28.17 16.85
N ASP A 62 4.59 -28.08 18.16
CA ASP A 62 5.31 -29.08 18.96
C ASP A 62 4.32 -30.22 19.24
N GLU A 63 4.68 -31.47 18.91
CA GLU A 63 3.87 -32.67 19.21
C GLU A 63 3.99 -33.09 20.68
#